data_AF-A0A8S8YN24-F1
#
_entry.id   AF-A0A8S8YN24-F1
#
_cell.length_a   1.000
_cell.length_b   1.000
_cell.length_c   1.000
_cell.angle_alpha   90.00
_cell.angle_beta   90.00
_cell.angle_gamma   90.00
#
_symmetry.space_group_name_H-M   'P 1'
#
loop_
_entity.id
_entity.type
_entity.pdbx_description
1 polymer ?
#
loop_
_entity_poly.entity_id
_entity_poly.type
_entity_poly.pdbx_seq_one_letter_code
_entity_poly.pdbx_strand_id
1 'polypeptide(L)'
;MHPATNATFAISGSLLFIGILFFGTGTPIPLLDSTDDNPEVQFSFSGTETNLLFEQTDSESNNGWAVYTYGTYNDSDGDGLWDDCFSVEISLLNESGEDFHYPACEVSTQREDVTDMIYIGQFCFDPNNSSSPSCSDGNYSMESSRFIRISQEFEKPDVSTLSSIASWFRDGLCFRRLY
;
A
#
# COMPACT_ATOMS: atom_id res chain seq x y z
N MET A 1 25.94 -24.92 52.08
CA MET A 1 25.57 -25.47 50.75
C MET A 1 24.35 -24.70 50.27
N HIS A 2 24.50 -23.84 49.26
CA HIS A 2 23.46 -22.93 48.77
C HIS A 2 22.94 -23.44 47.41
N PRO A 3 21.62 -23.58 47.20
CA PRO A 3 21.04 -24.27 46.05
C PRO A 3 20.83 -23.33 44.84
N ALA A 4 21.85 -22.54 44.49
CA ALA A 4 21.74 -21.52 43.44
C ALA A 4 22.68 -21.73 42.24
N THR A 5 23.38 -22.87 42.15
CA THR A 5 24.46 -23.04 41.16
C THR A 5 24.17 -24.10 40.08
N ASN A 6 23.10 -24.90 40.20
CA ASN A 6 22.80 -25.95 39.22
C ASN A 6 21.76 -25.57 38.15
N ALA A 7 21.20 -24.36 38.19
CA ALA A 7 20.15 -23.95 37.24
C ALA A 7 20.67 -23.31 35.94
N THR A 8 21.99 -23.07 35.82
CA THR A 8 22.54 -22.29 34.69
C THR A 8 23.03 -23.16 33.52
N PHE A 9 23.12 -24.49 33.66
CA PHE A 9 23.64 -25.37 32.60
C PHE A 9 22.60 -26.15 31.79
N ALA A 10 21.31 -26.08 32.14
CA ALA A 10 20.26 -26.82 31.41
C ALA A 10 19.60 -26.02 30.28
N ILE A 11 19.69 -24.68 30.30
CA ILE A 11 19.00 -23.82 29.33
C ILE A 11 19.81 -23.67 28.02
N SER A 12 21.14 -23.84 28.08
CA SER A 12 22.03 -23.69 26.93
C SER A 12 21.87 -24.80 25.87
N GLY A 13 21.52 -26.03 26.27
CA GLY A 13 21.41 -27.17 25.35
C GLY A 13 20.16 -27.21 24.47
N SER A 14 19.11 -26.45 24.82
CA SER A 14 17.80 -26.54 24.14
C SER A 14 17.69 -25.66 22.89
N LEU A 15 18.45 -24.56 22.82
CA LEU A 15 18.44 -23.63 21.68
C LEU A 15 19.22 -24.17 20.47
N LEU A 16 20.25 -24.99 20.70
CA LEU A 16 21.05 -25.61 19.65
C LEU A 16 20.31 -26.74 18.90
N PHE A 17 19.34 -27.40 19.55
CA PHE A 17 18.60 -28.50 18.95
C PHE A 17 17.50 -28.04 17.98
N ILE A 18 16.92 -26.86 18.22
CA ILE A 18 15.87 -26.29 17.38
C ILE A 18 16.44 -25.90 16.00
N GLY A 19 17.66 -25.36 15.95
CA GLY A 19 18.31 -24.96 14.69
C GLY A 19 18.62 -26.11 13.73
N ILE A 20 18.92 -27.31 14.24
CA ILE A 20 19.29 -28.46 13.41
C ILE A 20 18.06 -29.09 12.74
N LEU A 21 16.89 -29.04 13.39
CA LEU A 21 15.64 -29.55 12.79
C LEU A 21 15.25 -28.76 11.54
N PHE A 22 15.49 -27.45 11.50
CA PHE A 22 15.13 -26.60 10.35
C PHE A 22 16.00 -26.84 9.10
N PHE A 23 17.26 -27.27 9.25
CA PHE A 23 18.11 -27.62 8.10
C PHE A 23 17.76 -28.99 7.48
N GLY A 24 17.12 -29.89 8.23
CA GLY A 24 16.80 -31.24 7.77
C GLY A 24 15.42 -31.38 7.10
N THR A 25 14.46 -30.52 7.44
CA THR A 25 13.06 -30.63 6.98
C THR A 25 12.73 -29.70 5.82
N GLY A 26 13.61 -28.78 5.44
CA GLY A 26 13.34 -27.79 4.40
C GLY A 26 12.17 -26.85 4.73
N THR A 27 11.74 -26.80 5.98
CA THR A 27 10.69 -25.89 6.43
C THR A 27 11.27 -24.49 6.56
N PRO A 28 10.73 -23.49 5.86
CA PRO A 28 11.23 -22.13 5.92
C PRO A 28 11.11 -21.60 7.36
N ILE A 29 12.17 -20.91 7.81
CA ILE A 29 12.19 -20.25 9.11
C ILE A 29 11.28 -19.03 9.02
N PRO A 30 10.25 -18.87 9.86
CA PRO A 30 9.29 -17.76 9.81
C PRO A 30 9.88 -16.40 10.24
N LEU A 31 11.21 -16.28 10.34
CA LEU A 31 11.92 -15.04 10.68
C LEU A 31 12.54 -14.36 9.45
N LEU A 32 12.46 -15.00 8.28
CA LEU A 32 12.79 -14.38 6.99
C LEU A 32 11.67 -14.76 6.02
N ASP A 33 10.45 -14.30 6.29
CA ASP A 33 9.66 -13.88 5.13
C ASP A 33 10.53 -12.83 4.44
N SER A 34 10.87 -13.12 3.19
CA SER A 34 11.36 -12.11 2.25
C SER A 34 10.60 -10.83 2.54
N THR A 35 11.31 -9.78 2.96
CA THR A 35 10.80 -8.42 2.83
C THR A 35 10.39 -8.33 1.37
N ASP A 36 9.09 -8.45 1.15
CA ASP A 36 8.49 -8.13 -0.12
C ASP A 36 8.91 -6.68 -0.33
N ASP A 37 9.79 -6.44 -1.29
CA ASP A 37 10.32 -5.11 -1.62
C ASP A 37 9.21 -4.23 -2.27
N ASN A 38 7.94 -4.49 -1.93
CA ASN A 38 6.84 -3.61 -2.20
C ASN A 38 6.70 -2.71 -0.98
N PRO A 39 6.99 -1.40 -1.08
CA PRO A 39 6.80 -0.50 0.05
C PRO A 39 5.35 -0.57 0.48
N GLU A 40 5.10 -1.15 1.65
CA GLU A 40 3.76 -1.20 2.25
C GLU A 40 3.20 0.23 2.27
N VAL A 41 2.00 0.42 1.71
CA VAL A 41 1.37 1.74 1.61
C VAL A 41 1.25 2.34 3.01
N GLN A 42 1.92 3.47 3.24
CA GLN A 42 1.86 4.14 4.52
C GLN A 42 0.66 5.09 4.54
N PHE A 43 -0.28 4.83 5.47
CA PHE A 43 -1.43 5.69 5.66
C PHE A 43 -1.10 6.86 6.59
N SER A 44 -1.40 8.08 6.12
CA SER A 44 -1.29 9.31 6.91
C SER A 44 -2.55 9.57 7.73
N PHE A 45 -3.70 9.04 7.31
CA PHE A 45 -4.98 9.22 8.00
C PHE A 45 -5.90 7.99 7.89
N SER A 46 -6.79 7.85 8.86
CA SER A 46 -7.85 6.83 8.90
C SER A 46 -9.06 7.36 9.67
N GLY A 47 -10.21 7.50 9.01
CA GLY A 47 -11.42 8.06 9.59
C GLY A 47 -12.43 8.52 8.55
N THR A 48 -13.38 9.36 8.95
CA THR A 48 -14.46 9.90 8.09
C THR A 48 -14.36 11.40 7.84
N GLU A 49 -13.62 12.13 8.68
CA GLU A 49 -13.47 13.58 8.60
C GLU A 49 -12.07 13.98 9.07
N THR A 50 -11.41 14.89 8.35
CA THR A 50 -10.12 15.46 8.77
C THR A 50 -9.82 16.78 8.06
N ASN A 51 -8.78 17.47 8.52
CA ASN A 51 -8.17 18.56 7.77
C ASN A 51 -6.82 18.09 7.22
N LEU A 52 -6.62 18.28 5.92
CA LEU A 52 -5.39 17.95 5.21
C LEU A 52 -4.65 19.24 4.86
N LEU A 53 -3.35 19.28 5.15
CA LEU A 53 -2.47 20.36 4.72
C LEU A 53 -1.77 19.92 3.44
N PHE A 54 -2.01 20.62 2.33
CA PHE A 54 -1.29 20.43 1.08
C PHE A 54 -0.15 21.42 1.00
N GLU A 55 1.06 20.93 0.76
CA GLU A 55 2.25 21.73 0.50
C GLU A 55 3.00 21.13 -0.70
N GLN A 56 3.27 21.97 -1.70
CA GLN A 56 4.07 21.60 -2.86
C GLN A 56 5.55 21.63 -2.50
N THR A 57 6.21 20.48 -2.59
CA THR A 57 7.64 20.34 -2.30
C THR A 57 8.49 20.41 -3.58
N ASP A 58 9.67 21.05 -3.49
CA ASP A 58 10.57 21.25 -4.63
C ASP A 58 11.26 19.97 -5.15
N SER A 59 11.25 18.85 -4.39
CA SER A 59 12.09 17.69 -4.69
C SER A 59 11.37 16.54 -5.41
N GLU A 60 10.05 16.44 -5.30
CA GLU A 60 9.17 15.49 -5.99
C GLU A 60 7.80 16.17 -6.09
N SER A 61 7.14 16.14 -7.25
CA SER A 61 5.82 16.78 -7.35
C SER A 61 4.83 15.98 -6.50
N ASN A 62 4.38 16.62 -5.42
CA ASN A 62 3.39 16.05 -4.51
C ASN A 62 2.08 15.88 -5.29
N ASN A 63 1.72 14.62 -5.58
CA ASN A 63 0.51 14.25 -6.31
C ASN A 63 -0.70 14.13 -5.38
N GLY A 64 -0.63 14.77 -4.21
CA GLY A 64 -1.69 14.79 -3.22
C GLY A 64 -1.79 13.46 -2.49
N TRP A 65 -2.98 12.87 -2.50
CA TRP A 65 -3.25 11.70 -1.69
C TRP A 65 -4.11 10.66 -2.39
N ALA A 66 -3.70 9.40 -2.28
CA ALA A 66 -4.53 8.25 -2.63
C ALA A 66 -5.53 7.95 -1.52
N VAL A 67 -6.76 7.63 -1.93
CA VAL A 67 -7.88 7.36 -1.03
C VAL A 67 -8.29 5.90 -1.15
N TYR A 68 -8.46 5.25 0.00
CA TYR A 68 -8.82 3.85 0.12
C TYR A 68 -10.02 3.68 1.05
N THR A 69 -10.85 2.67 0.78
CA THR A 69 -11.91 2.24 1.70
C THR A 69 -11.92 0.72 1.82
N TYR A 70 -12.56 0.19 2.85
CA TYR A 70 -12.78 -1.24 2.98
C TYR A 70 -13.78 -1.70 1.92
N GLY A 71 -13.41 -2.74 1.18
CA GLY A 71 -14.25 -3.28 0.11
C GLY A 71 -13.50 -4.32 -0.70
N THR A 72 -14.14 -4.75 -1.77
CA THR A 72 -13.56 -5.68 -2.75
C THR A 72 -13.72 -5.14 -4.16
N TYR A 73 -12.74 -5.42 -5.02
CA TYR A 73 -12.85 -5.14 -6.45
C TYR A 73 -13.83 -6.15 -7.08
N ASN A 74 -15.10 -5.78 -7.06
CA ASN A 74 -16.19 -6.58 -7.58
C ASN A 74 -17.15 -5.70 -8.39
N ASP A 75 -17.43 -6.13 -9.61
CA ASP A 75 -18.37 -5.51 -10.56
C ASP A 75 -19.45 -6.57 -10.83
N SER A 76 -20.48 -6.59 -9.99
CA SER A 76 -21.50 -7.66 -10.02
C SER A 76 -22.52 -7.47 -11.13
N ASP A 77 -22.79 -6.22 -11.53
CA ASP A 77 -23.76 -5.89 -12.55
C ASP A 77 -23.13 -5.71 -13.94
N GLY A 78 -21.80 -5.70 -14.02
CA GLY A 78 -21.03 -5.69 -15.26
C GLY A 78 -21.04 -4.33 -15.94
N ASP A 79 -21.23 -3.25 -15.20
CA ASP A 79 -21.28 -1.89 -15.73
C ASP A 79 -19.88 -1.26 -15.93
N GLY A 80 -18.82 -1.97 -15.51
CA GLY A 80 -17.43 -1.51 -15.60
C GLY A 80 -17.00 -0.64 -14.43
N LEU A 81 -17.78 -0.57 -13.34
CA LEU A 81 -17.46 0.13 -12.10
C LEU A 81 -17.40 -0.85 -10.92
N TRP A 82 -16.59 -0.52 -9.92
CA TRP A 82 -16.54 -1.29 -8.69
C TRP A 82 -17.74 -0.96 -7.78
N ASP A 83 -18.54 -1.97 -7.44
CA ASP A 83 -19.76 -1.85 -6.64
C ASP A 83 -19.51 -1.11 -5.32
N ASP A 84 -18.44 -1.48 -4.61
CA ASP A 84 -18.09 -0.93 -3.30
C ASP A 84 -17.55 0.51 -3.41
N CYS A 85 -17.00 0.91 -4.56
CA CYS A 85 -16.44 2.24 -4.78
C CYS A 85 -17.53 3.32 -4.90
N PHE A 86 -18.60 3.03 -5.67
CA PHE A 86 -19.69 3.98 -5.91
C PHE A 86 -20.50 4.31 -4.64
N SER A 87 -20.40 3.45 -3.63
CA SER A 87 -21.12 3.59 -2.37
C SER A 87 -20.50 4.61 -1.39
N VAL A 88 -19.40 5.25 -1.79
CA VAL A 88 -18.63 6.19 -0.96
C VAL A 88 -18.68 7.59 -1.57
N GLU A 89 -19.42 8.48 -0.92
CA GLU A 89 -19.39 9.92 -1.19
C GLU A 89 -18.26 10.56 -0.36
N ILE A 90 -17.40 11.34 -1.03
CA ILE A 90 -16.25 12.04 -0.43
C ILE A 90 -16.15 13.43 -1.05
N SER A 91 -15.87 14.42 -0.23
CA SER A 91 -15.59 15.79 -0.64
C SER A 91 -14.30 16.30 0.01
N LEU A 92 -13.48 17.01 -0.76
CA LEU A 92 -12.27 17.69 -0.29
C LEU A 92 -12.36 19.18 -0.64
N LEU A 93 -12.77 19.99 0.32
CA LEU A 93 -13.06 21.40 0.11
C LEU A 93 -11.89 22.31 0.51
N ASN A 94 -11.56 23.26 -0.37
CA ASN A 94 -10.66 24.37 -0.02
C ASN A 94 -11.41 25.51 0.70
N GLU A 95 -10.70 26.58 1.07
CA GLU A 95 -11.31 27.77 1.70
C GLU A 95 -12.36 28.47 0.82
N SER A 96 -12.32 28.25 -0.50
CA SER A 96 -13.28 28.78 -1.47
C SER A 96 -14.50 27.86 -1.68
N GLY A 97 -14.53 26.67 -1.06
CA GLY A 97 -15.58 25.67 -1.22
C GLY A 97 -15.53 24.88 -2.53
N GLU A 98 -14.39 24.88 -3.22
CA GLU A 98 -14.15 24.05 -4.40
C GLU A 98 -13.71 22.65 -3.98
N ASP A 99 -14.25 21.62 -4.66
CA ASP A 99 -13.99 20.21 -4.38
C ASP A 99 -12.87 19.67 -5.28
N PHE A 100 -11.85 19.07 -4.68
CA PHE A 100 -10.66 18.54 -5.35
C PHE A 100 -10.54 17.01 -5.24
N HIS A 101 -11.68 16.32 -5.13
CA HIS A 101 -11.74 14.87 -5.15
C HIS A 101 -11.96 14.32 -6.57
N TYR A 102 -11.08 13.41 -6.99
CA TYR A 102 -11.13 12.70 -8.26
C TYR A 102 -11.42 11.21 -8.02
N PRO A 103 -12.69 10.77 -8.13
CA PRO A 103 -13.04 9.38 -7.91
C PRO A 103 -12.47 8.49 -9.03
N ALA A 104 -11.94 7.33 -8.63
CA ALA A 104 -11.34 6.34 -9.51
C ALA A 104 -12.02 4.98 -9.28
N CYS A 105 -13.25 4.84 -9.77
CA CYS A 105 -14.10 3.66 -9.54
C CYS A 105 -14.20 2.70 -10.73
N GLU A 106 -13.46 2.92 -11.81
CA GLU A 106 -13.50 2.04 -12.98
C GLU A 106 -12.76 0.72 -12.74
N VAL A 107 -13.16 -0.35 -13.43
CA VAL A 107 -12.48 -1.65 -13.34
C VAL A 107 -10.99 -1.62 -13.72
N SER A 108 -10.56 -0.57 -14.42
CA SER A 108 -9.17 -0.34 -14.83
C SER A 108 -8.27 0.21 -13.71
N THR A 109 -8.84 0.69 -12.60
CA THR A 109 -8.11 1.43 -11.55
C THR A 109 -7.69 0.56 -10.36
N GLN A 110 -7.87 -0.77 -10.44
CA GLN A 110 -7.53 -1.71 -9.38
C GLN A 110 -6.06 -1.59 -8.94
N ARG A 111 -5.85 -1.49 -7.62
CA ARG A 111 -4.54 -1.57 -6.96
C ARG A 111 -4.54 -2.70 -5.94
N GLU A 112 -3.52 -3.55 -5.99
CA GLU A 112 -3.29 -4.68 -5.07
C GLU A 112 -2.21 -4.37 -4.01
N ASP A 113 -1.95 -3.09 -3.79
CA ASP A 113 -0.96 -2.57 -2.85
C ASP A 113 -1.42 -2.62 -1.38
N VAL A 114 -2.73 -2.79 -1.15
CA VAL A 114 -3.34 -2.88 0.18
C VAL A 114 -4.34 -4.03 0.22
N THR A 115 -4.14 -4.96 1.15
CA THR A 115 -5.09 -6.06 1.39
C THR A 115 -6.40 -5.57 2.01
N ASP A 116 -7.52 -6.15 1.60
CA ASP A 116 -8.88 -5.86 2.10
C ASP A 116 -9.35 -4.41 1.91
N MET A 117 -8.70 -3.65 1.03
CA MET A 117 -9.07 -2.28 0.69
C MET A 117 -9.11 -2.07 -0.81
N ILE A 118 -10.00 -1.18 -1.24
CA ILE A 118 -10.09 -0.73 -2.61
C ILE A 118 -9.60 0.71 -2.71
N TYR A 119 -8.88 1.01 -3.78
CA TYR A 119 -8.53 2.37 -4.18
C TYR A 119 -9.75 3.00 -4.86
N ILE A 120 -10.19 4.14 -4.33
CA ILE A 120 -11.46 4.78 -4.76
C ILE A 120 -11.27 6.16 -5.38
N GLY A 121 -10.04 6.69 -5.36
CA GLY A 121 -9.79 8.00 -5.92
C GLY A 121 -8.50 8.64 -5.44
N GLN A 122 -8.28 9.85 -5.92
CA GLN A 122 -7.15 10.68 -5.56
C GLN A 122 -7.61 12.10 -5.27
N PHE A 123 -6.95 12.70 -4.29
CA PHE A 123 -7.10 14.10 -3.94
C PHE A 123 -6.01 14.92 -4.62
N CYS A 124 -6.38 16.11 -5.08
CA CYS A 124 -5.47 17.12 -5.65
C CYS A 124 -4.78 16.79 -6.97
N PHE A 125 -4.86 15.54 -7.43
CA PHE A 125 -4.31 15.08 -8.70
C PHE A 125 -5.29 14.12 -9.37
N ASP A 126 -5.55 14.35 -10.65
CA ASP A 126 -6.38 13.46 -11.46
C ASP A 126 -5.46 12.57 -12.32
N PRO A 127 -5.36 11.27 -12.02
CA PRO A 127 -4.52 10.35 -12.77
C PRO A 127 -5.01 10.12 -14.22
N ASN A 128 -6.28 10.41 -14.51
CA ASN A 128 -6.87 10.22 -15.84
C ASN A 128 -6.76 11.48 -16.71
N ASN A 129 -6.60 12.65 -16.09
CA ASN A 129 -6.53 13.92 -16.80
C ASN A 129 -5.59 14.93 -16.14
N SER A 130 -4.40 15.07 -16.70
CA SER A 130 -3.39 16.04 -16.25
C SER A 130 -3.78 17.52 -16.44
N SER A 131 -4.87 17.81 -17.16
CA SER A 131 -5.39 19.18 -17.31
C SER A 131 -6.42 19.54 -16.24
N SER A 132 -6.81 18.60 -15.38
CA SER A 132 -7.69 18.86 -14.24
C SER A 132 -7.02 19.80 -13.22
N PRO A 133 -7.79 20.66 -12.53
CA PRO A 133 -7.23 21.60 -11.58
C PRO A 133 -6.57 20.89 -10.38
N SER A 134 -5.30 21.19 -10.12
CA SER A 134 -4.59 20.66 -8.96
C SER A 134 -4.81 21.53 -7.72
N CYS A 135 -4.57 20.97 -6.53
CA CYS A 135 -4.55 21.77 -5.31
C CYS A 135 -3.42 22.81 -5.31
N SER A 136 -3.70 23.95 -4.68
CA SER A 136 -2.68 24.91 -4.26
C SER A 136 -2.30 24.68 -2.80
N ASP A 137 -1.17 25.24 -2.37
CA ASP A 137 -0.76 25.21 -0.96
C ASP A 137 -1.87 25.75 -0.06
N GLY A 138 -2.22 25.00 0.98
CA GLY A 138 -3.30 25.38 1.88
C GLY A 138 -3.92 24.23 2.66
N ASN A 139 -4.91 24.56 3.47
CA ASN A 139 -5.68 23.59 4.24
C ASN A 139 -6.96 23.22 3.51
N TYR A 140 -7.28 21.94 3.53
CA TYR A 140 -8.46 21.36 2.92
C TYR A 140 -9.24 20.59 3.98
N SER A 141 -10.56 20.75 3.97
CA SER A 141 -11.46 19.99 4.83
C SER A 141 -11.99 18.80 4.05
N MET A 142 -11.75 17.60 4.57
CA MET A 142 -12.21 16.35 3.98
C MET A 142 -13.34 15.76 4.81
N GLU A 143 -14.42 15.38 4.13
CA GLU A 143 -15.54 14.64 4.71
C GLU A 143 -15.89 13.45 3.80
N SER A 144 -16.21 12.32 4.42
CA SER A 144 -16.59 11.08 3.75
C SER A 144 -17.79 10.44 4.46
N SER A 145 -18.70 9.90 3.65
CA SER A 145 -19.84 9.09 4.09
C SER A 145 -19.44 7.75 4.73
N ARG A 146 -18.23 7.26 4.46
CA ARG A 146 -17.69 6.00 5.01
C ARG A 146 -16.29 6.16 5.57
N PHE A 147 -15.85 5.16 6.33
CA PHE A 147 -14.48 5.09 6.81
C PHE A 147 -13.52 4.95 5.63
N ILE A 148 -12.55 5.85 5.56
CA ILE A 148 -11.50 5.84 4.55
C ILE A 148 -10.12 5.87 5.18
N ARG A 149 -9.12 5.45 4.40
CA ARG A 149 -7.72 5.68 4.69
C ARG A 149 -7.09 6.47 3.57
N ILE A 150 -6.13 7.29 3.93
CA ILE A 150 -5.47 8.20 3.01
C ILE A 150 -3.97 7.95 3.07
N SER A 151 -3.32 7.85 1.92
CA SER A 151 -1.87 7.75 1.78
C SER A 151 -1.37 8.90 0.91
N GLN A 152 -0.17 9.40 1.19
CA GLN A 152 0.43 10.47 0.40
C GLN A 152 1.08 9.90 -0.86
N GLU A 153 0.82 10.56 -1.99
CA GLU A 153 1.31 10.14 -3.30
C GLU A 153 2.31 11.15 -3.84
N PHE A 154 3.43 10.65 -4.37
CA PHE A 154 4.47 11.44 -4.99
C PHE A 154 4.65 10.98 -6.43
N GLU A 155 5.04 11.90 -7.32
CA GLU A 155 5.39 11.55 -8.68
C GLU A 155 6.52 10.53 -8.68
N LYS A 156 6.21 9.32 -9.18
CA LYS A 156 7.22 8.30 -9.38
C LYS A 156 8.17 8.83 -10.46
N PRO A 157 9.49 8.86 -10.23
CA PRO A 157 10.42 9.22 -11.28
C PRO A 157 10.21 8.29 -12.47
N ASP A 158 10.24 8.83 -13.70
CA ASP A 158 10.13 8.09 -14.95
C ASP A 158 11.23 7.02 -15.04
N VAL A 159 11.03 5.87 -14.39
CA VAL A 159 11.80 4.67 -14.69
C VAL A 159 11.11 4.08 -15.89
N SER A 160 11.66 4.37 -17.06
CA SER A 160 11.29 3.78 -18.34
C SER A 160 10.70 2.39 -18.16
N THR A 161 9.44 2.24 -18.55
CA THR A 161 8.54 1.07 -18.45
C THR A 161 9.05 -0.23 -19.11
N LEU A 162 10.35 -0.33 -19.38
CA LEU A 162 11.05 -1.51 -19.88
C LEU A 162 11.79 -2.31 -18.78
N SER A 163 11.92 -1.80 -17.55
CA SER A 163 12.60 -2.53 -16.47
C SER A 163 11.70 -3.55 -15.75
N SER A 164 10.38 -3.40 -15.76
CA SER A 164 9.44 -4.37 -15.15
C SER A 164 9.34 -5.69 -15.91
N ILE A 165 9.89 -5.75 -17.14
CA ILE A 165 9.97 -6.98 -17.97
C ILE A 165 11.42 -7.52 -17.97
N ALA A 166 12.29 -7.08 -17.06
CA ALA A 166 13.66 -7.59 -16.96
C ALA A 166 13.94 -8.41 -15.68
N SER A 167 13.00 -8.48 -14.73
CA SER A 167 13.13 -9.33 -13.54
C SER A 167 12.83 -10.82 -13.81
N TRP A 168 11.88 -11.14 -14.70
CA TRP A 168 11.51 -12.53 -15.03
C TRP A 168 12.61 -13.33 -15.76
N PHE A 169 13.53 -12.69 -16.49
CA PHE A 169 14.57 -13.39 -17.25
C PHE A 169 15.79 -13.80 -16.40
N ARG A 170 15.99 -13.26 -15.19
CA ARG A 170 17.12 -13.64 -14.33
C ARG A 170 16.87 -14.88 -13.49
N ASP A 171 15.61 -15.24 -13.23
CA ASP A 171 15.27 -16.39 -12.36
C ASP A 171 14.90 -17.67 -13.14
N GLY A 172 14.85 -17.62 -14.46
CA GLY A 172 14.49 -18.76 -15.32
C GLY A 172 15.60 -19.75 -15.69
N LEU A 173 16.85 -19.57 -15.22
CA LEU A 173 18.00 -20.40 -15.64
C LEU A 173 18.57 -21.35 -14.57
N CYS A 174 17.83 -21.62 -13.49
CA CYS A 174 18.18 -22.66 -12.52
C CYS A 174 17.11 -23.75 -12.43
N PHE A 175 16.77 -24.37 -13.57
CA PHE A 175 16.26 -25.74 -13.51
C PHE A 175 16.78 -26.59 -14.66
N ARG A 176 17.49 -27.66 -14.26
CA ARG A 176 17.59 -28.99 -14.91
C ARG A 176 18.78 -29.27 -15.82
N ARG A 177 19.77 -29.99 -15.26
CA ARG A 177 20.15 -31.32 -15.80
C ARG A 177 20.83 -32.19 -14.74
N LEU A 178 20.06 -33.14 -14.21
CA LEU A 178 20.57 -34.43 -13.75
C LEU A 178 20.63 -35.35 -14.98
N TYR A 179 21.79 -35.93 -15.23
CA TYR A 179 21.96 -37.32 -15.68
C TYR A 179 23.34 -37.78 -15.24
#